data_AF-A0A7Y4SYG3-F1
#
_entry.id   AF-A0A7Y4SYG3-F1
#
_cell.length_a   1.000
_cell.length_b   1.000
_cell.length_c   1.000
_cell.angle_alpha   90.00
_cell.angle_beta   90.00
_cell.angle_gamma   90.00
#
_symmetry.space_group_name_H-M   'P 1'
#
loop_
_entity.id
_entity.type
_entity.pdbx_description
1 polymer ?
#
loop_
_entity_poly.entity_id
_entity_poly.type
_entity_poly.pdbx_seq_one_letter_code
_entity_poly.pdbx_strand_id
1 'polypeptide(L)'
;GNLERLAELAREGAGPERELFHAIGYDLGRGLAQVLALLDLRTFVFGGGFSAALDVLEPGIRRALSEWVYGERASQVRLLRASLGSSAGWIGAARLALG
;
A
#
# COMPACT_ATOMS: atom_id res chain seq x y z
N GLY A 1 -0.80 -15.77 -8.16
CA GLY A 1 -0.04 -15.08 -9.23
C GLY A 1 1.42 -14.94 -8.84
N ASN A 2 2.34 -14.68 -9.78
CA ASN A 2 3.79 -14.60 -9.50
C ASN A 2 4.11 -13.65 -8.31
N LEU A 3 3.39 -12.54 -8.21
CA LEU A 3 3.52 -11.55 -7.13
C LEU A 3 3.16 -12.09 -5.72
N GLU A 4 2.12 -12.93 -5.61
CA GLU A 4 1.73 -13.54 -4.33
C GLU A 4 2.81 -14.51 -3.84
N ARG A 5 3.37 -15.30 -4.76
CA ARG A 5 4.46 -16.24 -4.43
C ARG A 5 5.75 -15.53 -4.05
N LEU A 6 6.09 -14.42 -4.72
CA LEU A 6 7.22 -13.58 -4.30
C LEU A 6 6.98 -12.97 -2.92
N ALA A 7 5.74 -12.58 -2.59
CA ALA A 7 5.40 -12.05 -1.28
C ALA A 7 5.49 -13.12 -0.19
N GLU A 8 5.14 -14.38 -0.49
CA GLU A 8 5.37 -15.52 0.41
C GLU A 8 6.86 -15.71 0.70
N LEU A 9 7.70 -15.78 -0.35
CA LEU A 9 9.16 -15.88 -0.19
C LEU A 9 9.75 -14.72 0.61
N ALA A 10 9.26 -13.50 0.38
CA ALA A 10 9.67 -12.31 1.13
C ALA A 10 9.34 -12.37 2.63
N ARG A 11 8.34 -13.17 3.04
CA ARG A 11 8.00 -13.41 4.46
C ARG A 11 8.86 -14.48 5.10
N GLU A 12 9.35 -15.45 4.33
CA GLU A 12 10.15 -16.57 4.84
C GLU A 12 11.49 -16.09 5.42
N GLY A 13 12.02 -14.96 4.96
CA GLY A 13 13.22 -14.38 5.55
C GLY A 13 13.80 -13.19 4.80
N ALA A 14 15.02 -12.83 5.19
CA ALA A 14 15.82 -11.89 4.42
C ALA A 14 16.25 -12.56 3.10
N GLY A 15 16.19 -11.80 2.01
CA GLY A 15 16.49 -12.29 0.67
C GLY A 15 16.13 -11.26 -0.39
N PRO A 16 16.46 -11.54 -1.66
CA PRO A 16 16.22 -10.62 -2.77
C PRO A 16 14.74 -10.28 -2.95
N GLU A 17 13.82 -11.19 -2.62
CA GLU A 17 12.38 -10.96 -2.67
C GLU A 17 11.96 -9.92 -1.64
N ARG A 18 12.48 -10.02 -0.40
CA ARG A 18 12.17 -9.04 0.65
C ARG A 18 12.74 -7.66 0.32
N GLU A 19 13.96 -7.62 -0.19
CA GLU A 19 14.60 -6.38 -0.66
C GLU A 19 13.81 -5.75 -1.82
N LEU A 20 13.33 -6.56 -2.76
CA LEU A 20 12.47 -6.11 -3.85
C LEU A 20 11.17 -5.48 -3.31
N PHE A 21 10.47 -6.14 -2.38
CA PHE A 21 9.24 -5.58 -1.80
C PHE A 21 9.51 -4.31 -0.99
N HIS A 22 10.63 -4.23 -0.26
CA HIS A 22 11.02 -3.00 0.43
C HIS A 22 11.32 -1.86 -0.55
N ALA A 23 11.98 -2.14 -1.68
CA ALA A 23 12.25 -1.15 -2.72
C ALA A 23 10.94 -0.66 -3.38
N ILE A 24 10.04 -1.58 -3.73
CA ILE A 24 8.70 -1.24 -4.25
C ILE A 24 7.94 -0.40 -3.24
N GLY A 25 7.95 -0.81 -1.96
CA GLY A 25 7.32 -0.07 -0.87
C GLY A 25 7.88 1.34 -0.73
N TYR A 26 9.20 1.51 -0.86
CA TYR A 26 9.86 2.81 -0.80
C TYR A 26 9.40 3.74 -1.94
N ASP A 27 9.36 3.24 -3.18
CA ASP A 27 8.86 4.03 -4.31
C ASP A 27 7.37 4.39 -4.16
N LEU A 28 6.55 3.46 -3.67
CA LEU A 28 5.15 3.73 -3.34
C LEU A 28 5.05 4.84 -2.28
N GLY A 29 5.79 4.73 -1.19
CA GLY A 29 5.77 5.72 -0.10
C GLY A 29 6.16 7.12 -0.56
N ARG A 30 7.08 7.26 -1.52
CA ARG A 30 7.39 8.56 -2.15
C ARG A 30 6.19 9.14 -2.88
N GLY A 31 5.47 8.32 -3.64
CA GLY A 31 4.22 8.72 -4.29
C GLY A 31 3.14 9.13 -3.27
N LEU A 32 2.96 8.34 -2.21
CA LEU A 32 2.01 8.66 -1.13
C LEU A 32 2.35 9.96 -0.43
N ALA A 33 3.63 10.26 -0.20
CA ALA A 33 4.07 11.53 0.38
C ALA A 33 3.64 12.73 -0.47
N GLN A 34 3.72 12.63 -1.81
CA GLN A 34 3.25 13.69 -2.71
C GLN A 34 1.72 13.86 -2.63
N VAL A 35 0.97 12.75 -2.61
CA VAL A 35 -0.49 12.79 -2.48
C VAL A 35 -0.91 13.41 -1.16
N LEU A 36 -0.25 13.04 -0.05
CA LEU A 36 -0.47 13.65 1.25
C LEU A 36 -0.16 15.15 1.24
N ALA A 37 0.94 15.56 0.63
CA ALA A 37 1.32 16.98 0.55
C ALA A 37 0.34 17.83 -0.28
N LEU A 38 -0.19 17.26 -1.37
CA LEU A 38 -1.08 17.97 -2.29
C LEU A 38 -2.54 17.96 -1.85
N LEU A 39 -3.02 16.85 -1.28
CA LEU A 39 -4.45 16.60 -1.06
C LEU A 39 -4.82 16.39 0.42
N ASP A 40 -3.85 16.39 1.34
CA ASP A 40 -4.03 16.06 2.77
C ASP A 40 -4.73 14.69 3.02
N LEU A 41 -4.60 13.77 2.06
CA LEU A 41 -5.12 12.42 2.17
C LEU A 41 -4.18 11.54 3.00
N ARG A 42 -4.72 10.96 4.07
CA ARG A 42 -3.98 10.14 5.04
C ARG A 42 -4.34 8.66 4.98
N THR A 43 -5.38 8.26 4.26
CA THR A 43 -5.80 6.86 4.20
C THR A 43 -5.66 6.34 2.78
N PHE A 44 -4.86 5.27 2.62
CA PHE A 44 -4.61 4.61 1.35
C PHE A 44 -5.06 3.16 1.43
N VAL A 45 -5.90 2.75 0.49
CA VAL A 45 -6.45 1.39 0.42
C VAL A 45 -5.80 0.65 -0.74
N PHE A 46 -5.15 -0.49 -0.44
CA PHE A 46 -4.43 -1.32 -1.39
C PHE A 46 -5.34 -2.45 -1.87
N GLY A 47 -5.56 -2.54 -3.18
CA GLY A 47 -6.34 -3.60 -3.84
C GLY A 47 -5.47 -4.65 -4.54
N GLY A 48 -6.11 -5.72 -5.01
CA GLY A 48 -5.46 -6.76 -5.82
C GLY A 48 -4.28 -7.45 -5.13
N GLY A 49 -3.29 -7.90 -5.91
CA GLY A 49 -2.12 -8.62 -5.39
C GLY A 49 -1.28 -7.81 -4.38
N PHE A 50 -1.29 -6.48 -4.46
CA PHE A 50 -0.62 -5.62 -3.47
C PHE A 50 -1.35 -5.56 -2.13
N SER A 51 -2.68 -5.76 -2.10
CA SER A 51 -3.43 -5.91 -0.85
C SER A 51 -2.88 -7.09 -0.02
N ALA A 52 -2.64 -8.22 -0.69
CA ALA A 52 -2.13 -9.43 -0.07
C ALA A 52 -0.67 -9.28 0.40
N ALA A 53 0.12 -8.41 -0.23
CA ALA A 53 1.53 -8.17 0.07
C ALA A 53 1.79 -6.92 0.93
N LEU A 54 0.75 -6.27 1.45
CA LEU A 54 0.92 -4.98 2.15
C LEU A 54 1.86 -5.07 3.36
N ASP A 55 1.89 -6.20 4.06
CA ASP A 55 2.78 -6.42 5.21
C ASP A 55 4.27 -6.37 4.87
N VAL A 56 4.67 -6.87 3.69
CA VAL A 56 6.06 -6.82 3.22
C VAL A 56 6.39 -5.52 2.47
N LEU A 57 5.39 -4.78 1.98
CA LEU A 57 5.57 -3.45 1.39
C LEU A 57 5.70 -2.35 2.45
N GLU A 58 4.94 -2.48 3.54
CA GLU A 58 4.79 -1.43 4.55
C GLU A 58 6.13 -0.90 5.11
N PRO A 59 7.16 -1.73 5.40
CA PRO A 59 8.45 -1.21 5.87
C PRO A 59 9.08 -0.21 4.90
N GLY A 60 9.03 -0.48 3.60
CA GLY A 60 9.52 0.44 2.56
C GLY A 60 8.68 1.71 2.50
N ILE A 61 7.35 1.58 2.55
CA ILE A 61 6.42 2.72 2.52
C ILE A 61 6.69 3.64 3.71
N ARG A 62 6.80 3.07 4.92
CA ARG A 62 7.04 3.82 6.16
C ARG A 62 8.39 4.52 6.14
N ARG A 63 9.43 3.88 5.61
CA ARG A 63 10.74 4.51 5.41
C ARG A 63 10.62 5.75 4.54
N ALA A 64 10.02 5.64 3.34
CA ALA A 64 9.86 6.80 2.46
C ALA A 64 8.99 7.89 3.09
N LEU A 65 7.89 7.55 3.76
CA LEU A 65 7.08 8.56 4.44
C LEU A 65 7.88 9.31 5.53
N SER A 66 8.72 8.61 6.30
CA SER A 66 9.55 9.23 7.33
C SER A 66 10.63 10.17 6.78
N GLU A 67 11.12 9.91 5.56
CA GLU A 67 12.14 10.72 4.90
C GLU A 67 11.54 11.94 4.18
N TRP A 68 10.32 11.81 3.64
CA TRP A 68 9.72 12.82 2.75
C TRP A 68 8.59 13.64 3.39
N VAL A 69 8.05 13.23 4.54
CA VAL A 69 6.94 13.90 5.22
C VAL A 69 7.40 14.46 6.57
N TYR A 70 7.26 15.78 6.74
CA TYR A 70 7.67 16.46 7.96
C TYR A 70 6.64 16.39 9.10
N GLY A 71 7.14 16.22 10.32
CA GLY A 71 6.33 16.22 11.55
C GLY A 71 5.46 14.98 11.70
N GLU A 72 4.38 15.10 12.48
CA GLU A 72 3.50 13.97 12.81
C GLU A 72 2.61 13.49 11.64
N ARG A 73 2.66 14.16 10.49
CA ARG A 73 1.84 13.79 9.33
C ARG A 73 2.16 12.39 8.79
N ALA A 74 3.42 11.95 8.90
CA ALA A 74 3.84 10.61 8.46
C ALA A 74 3.19 9.49 9.29
N SER A 75 3.07 9.68 10.61
CA SER A 75 2.48 8.68 11.52
C SER A 75 0.97 8.59 11.39
N GLN A 76 0.32 9.65 10.91
CA GLN A 76 -1.12 9.67 10.63
C GLN A 76 -1.52 8.90 9.36
N VAL A 77 -0.55 8.49 8.53
CA VAL A 77 -0.85 7.71 7.32
C VAL A 77 -1.32 6.30 7.69
N ARG A 78 -2.51 5.95 7.23
CA ARG A 78 -3.15 4.64 7.37
C ARG A 78 -3.04 3.88 6.05
N LEU A 79 -2.43 2.70 6.10
CA LEU A 79 -2.31 1.77 4.99
C LEU A 79 -3.29 0.63 5.24
N LEU A 80 -4.30 0.48 4.38
CA LEU A 80 -5.39 -0.48 4.58
C LEU A 80 -5.44 -1.49 3.44
N ARG A 81 -5.79 -2.73 3.76
CA ARG A 81 -6.10 -3.75 2.75
C ARG A 81 -7.54 -3.57 2.27
N ALA A 82 -7.76 -3.65 0.96
CA ALA A 82 -9.12 -3.72 0.42
C ALA A 82 -9.76 -5.06 0.82
N SER A 83 -10.94 -5.00 1.46
CA SER A 83 -11.68 -6.18 1.90
C SER A 83 -12.65 -6.74 0.85
N LEU A 84 -13.07 -5.91 -0.11
CA LEU A 84 -14.10 -6.28 -1.10
C LEU A 84 -13.55 -7.05 -2.31
N GLY A 85 -12.22 -7.14 -2.46
CA GLY A 85 -11.58 -7.87 -3.56
C GLY A 85 -12.13 -7.50 -4.94
N SER A 86 -12.40 -8.51 -5.78
CA SER A 86 -13.02 -8.35 -7.11
C SER A 86 -14.44 -7.80 -7.07
N SER A 87 -15.08 -7.78 -5.90
CA SER A 87 -16.46 -7.29 -5.76
C SER A 87 -16.57 -5.77 -5.63
N ALA A 88 -15.46 -5.07 -5.36
CA ALA A 88 -15.46 -3.62 -5.18
C ALA A 88 -16.10 -2.87 -6.37
N GLY A 89 -15.85 -3.32 -7.60
CA GLY A 89 -16.34 -2.66 -8.81
C GLY A 89 -17.86 -2.69 -8.96
N TRP A 90 -18.47 -3.88 -8.89
CA TRP A 90 -19.92 -4.00 -9.08
C TRP A 90 -20.71 -3.48 -7.87
N ILE A 91 -20.17 -3.59 -6.65
CA ILE A 91 -20.75 -2.94 -5.46
C ILE A 91 -20.76 -1.43 -5.62
N GLY A 92 -19.66 -0.84 -6.12
CA GLY A 92 -19.58 0.59 -6.42
C GLY A 92 -20.60 1.02 -7.48
N ALA A 93 -20.70 0.26 -8.57
CA ALA A 93 -21.69 0.52 -9.63
C ALA A 93 -23.14 0.44 -9.11
N ALA A 94 -23.46 -0.60 -8.33
CA ALA A 94 -24.77 -0.72 -7.71
C ALA A 94 -25.07 0.46 -6.76
N ARG A 95 -24.08 0.90 -5.96
CA ARG A 95 -24.26 2.05 -5.06
C ARG A 95 -24.47 3.36 -5.80
N LEU A 96 -23.84 3.55 -6.96
CA LEU A 96 -24.06 4.70 -7.84
C LEU A 96 -25.44 4.67 -8.51
N ALA A 97 -25.94 3.50 -8.89
CA ALA A 97 -27.25 3.36 -9.51
C ALA A 97 -28.42 3.44 -8.51
N LEU A 98 -28.17 3.09 -7.24
CA LEU A 98 -29.15 3.07 -6.15
C LEU A 98 -29.05 4.29 -5.20
N GLY A 99 -28.10 5.19 -5.44
CA GLY A 99 -27.86 6.40 -4.64
C GLY A 99 -28.43 7.63 -5.34
#